data_AF-A0A2G2WT46-F1
#
_entry.id   AF-A0A2G2WT46-F1
#
_cell.length_a   1.000
_cell.length_b   1.000
_cell.length_c   1.000
_cell.angle_alpha   90.00
_cell.angle_beta   90.00
_cell.angle_gamma   90.00
#
_symmetry.space_group_name_H-M   'P 1'
#
loop_
_entity.id
_entity.type
_entity.pdbx_description
1 polymer ?
#
loop_
_entity_poly.entity_id
_entity_poly.type
_entity_poly.pdbx_seq_one_letter_code
_entity_poly.pdbx_strand_id
1 'polypeptide(L)'
;MRRARNLVLDTVIGRWKSLFAEKQWPLVDHWCQFLLARNNKAISRDTWSQLLEFVRYVDPALSNYDAERAWTYLIDELFEYLTKNGIVQIGQMTDLSQKC
;
A
#
# COMPACT_ATOMS: atom_id res chain seq x y z
N MET A 1 18.98 0.03 -23.79
CA MET A 1 17.56 0.41 -23.94
C MET A 1 16.67 -0.67 -23.36
N ARG A 2 15.99 -0.42 -22.23
CA ARG A 2 14.98 -1.36 -21.68
C ARG A 2 13.94 -0.55 -20.88
N ARG A 3 13.04 0.17 -21.56
CA ARG A 3 12.05 1.06 -20.92
C ARG A 3 10.62 0.91 -21.47
N ALA A 4 10.26 -0.21 -22.07
CA ALA A 4 8.88 -0.45 -22.52
C ALA A 4 7.93 -0.89 -21.38
N ARG A 5 8.44 -1.60 -20.35
CA ARG A 5 7.61 -2.07 -19.22
C ARG A 5 7.27 -0.96 -18.21
N ASN A 6 8.12 0.07 -18.11
CA ASN A 6 7.89 1.16 -17.17
C ASN A 6 6.79 2.13 -17.63
N LEU A 7 6.46 2.25 -18.92
CA LEU A 7 5.50 3.27 -19.38
C LEU A 7 4.10 3.09 -18.80
N VAL A 8 3.63 1.84 -18.72
CA VAL A 8 2.32 1.54 -18.12
C VAL A 8 2.34 1.81 -16.62
N LEU A 9 3.40 1.37 -15.93
CA LEU A 9 3.54 1.55 -14.49
C LEU A 9 3.73 3.02 -14.11
N ASP A 10 4.51 3.78 -14.87
CA ASP A 10 4.75 5.21 -14.70
C ASP A 10 3.47 6.01 -14.92
N THR A 11 2.67 5.65 -15.94
CA THR A 11 1.35 6.25 -16.18
C THR A 11 0.38 5.95 -15.03
N VAL A 12 0.38 4.70 -14.55
CA VAL A 12 -0.41 4.29 -13.38
C VAL A 12 0.02 5.11 -12.17
N ILE A 13 1.31 5.10 -11.82
CA ILE A 13 1.89 5.88 -10.72
C ILE A 13 1.51 7.36 -10.81
N GLY A 14 1.60 7.98 -11.99
CA GLY A 14 1.20 9.37 -12.20
C GLY A 14 -0.28 9.63 -11.88
N ARG A 15 -1.17 8.69 -12.25
CA ARG A 15 -2.59 8.76 -11.89
C ARG A 15 -2.81 8.60 -10.39
N TRP A 16 -2.13 7.65 -9.74
CA TRP A 16 -2.17 7.50 -8.27
C TRP A 16 -1.72 8.79 -7.61
N LYS A 17 -0.53 9.30 -7.95
CA LYS A 17 0.01 10.54 -7.38
C LYS A 17 -0.95 11.72 -7.52
N SER A 18 -1.59 11.87 -8.67
CA SER A 18 -2.59 12.94 -8.87
C SER A 18 -3.82 12.76 -7.99
N LEU A 19 -4.37 11.55 -7.93
CA LEU A 19 -5.59 11.23 -7.18
C LEU A 19 -5.39 11.33 -5.66
N PHE A 20 -4.22 10.91 -5.16
CA PHE A 20 -3.88 11.00 -3.73
C PHE A 20 -3.30 12.35 -3.31
N ALA A 21 -2.80 13.16 -4.25
CA ALA A 21 -2.40 14.53 -3.95
C ALA A 21 -3.59 15.35 -3.44
N GLU A 22 -4.78 15.16 -4.02
CA GLU A 22 -6.03 15.79 -3.54
C GLU A 22 -6.41 15.33 -2.12
N LYS A 23 -6.06 14.09 -1.77
CA LYS A 23 -6.34 13.46 -0.47
C LYS A 23 -5.25 13.71 0.57
N GLN A 24 -4.14 14.36 0.19
CA GLN A 24 -2.95 14.57 1.02
C GLN A 24 -2.42 13.30 1.69
N TRP A 25 -2.49 12.15 0.99
CA TRP A 25 -2.04 10.88 1.58
C TRP A 25 -0.50 10.80 1.54
N PRO A 26 0.21 10.88 2.69
CA PRO A 26 1.66 10.98 2.72
C PRO A 26 2.37 9.68 2.31
N LEU A 27 1.64 8.56 2.31
CA LEU A 27 2.15 7.24 1.96
C LEU A 27 2.16 6.97 0.45
N VAL A 28 1.63 7.88 -0.37
CA VAL A 28 1.54 7.69 -1.83
C VAL A 28 2.91 7.45 -2.46
N ASP A 29 3.98 8.08 -1.96
CA ASP A 29 5.31 7.90 -2.52
C ASP A 29 5.85 6.49 -2.22
N HIS A 30 5.64 6.02 -0.99
CA HIS A 30 6.01 4.67 -0.57
C HIS A 30 5.22 3.60 -1.31
N TRP A 31 3.92 3.84 -1.56
CA TRP A 31 3.12 3.00 -2.44
C TRP A 31 3.72 2.91 -3.85
N CYS A 32 4.12 4.04 -4.43
CA CYS A 32 4.74 4.06 -5.75
C CYS A 32 6.07 3.29 -5.77
N GLN A 33 6.90 3.44 -4.73
CA GLN A 33 8.15 2.69 -4.58
C GLN A 33 7.90 1.18 -4.44
N PHE A 34 6.89 0.77 -3.66
CA PHE A 34 6.48 -0.62 -3.53
C PHE A 34 6.07 -1.22 -4.89
N LEU A 35 5.25 -0.49 -5.67
CA LEU A 35 4.85 -0.93 -7.01
C LEU A 35 6.03 -1.07 -7.98
N LEU A 36 7.00 -0.15 -7.91
CA LEU A 36 8.22 -0.21 -8.70
C LEU A 36 9.09 -1.42 -8.31
N ALA A 37 9.24 -1.67 -7.00
CA ALA A 37 10.02 -2.79 -6.48
C ALA A 37 9.41 -4.15 -6.84
N ARG A 38 8.08 -4.26 -6.87
CA ARG A 38 7.35 -5.51 -7.14
C ARG A 38 7.31 -5.90 -8.62
N ASN A 39 7.89 -5.08 -9.51
CA ASN A 39 8.11 -5.33 -10.93
C ASN A 39 6.93 -6.03 -11.64
N ASN A 40 5.84 -5.28 -11.84
CA ASN A 40 4.87 -5.51 -12.91
C ASN A 40 4.03 -6.81 -12.81
N LYS A 41 3.52 -7.16 -11.61
CA LYS A 41 2.24 -7.89 -11.57
C LYS A 41 1.15 -6.90 -11.96
N ALA A 42 0.42 -7.18 -13.03
CA ALA A 42 -0.67 -6.34 -13.51
C ALA A 42 -1.62 -6.04 -12.34
N ILE A 43 -1.82 -4.76 -12.03
CA ILE A 43 -2.79 -4.35 -11.01
C ILE A 43 -4.17 -4.50 -11.65
N SER A 44 -4.95 -5.46 -11.16
CA SER A 44 -6.35 -5.61 -11.57
C SER A 44 -7.17 -4.43 -11.11
N ARG A 45 -8.28 -4.13 -11.82
CA ARG A 45 -9.21 -3.06 -11.44
C ARG A 45 -9.74 -3.26 -10.01
N ASP A 46 -9.98 -4.51 -9.60
CA ASP A 46 -10.41 -4.87 -8.25
C ASP A 46 -9.42 -4.40 -7.18
N THR A 47 -8.13 -4.64 -7.42
CA THR A 47 -7.06 -4.21 -6.53
C THR A 47 -6.93 -2.69 -6.46
N TRP A 48 -7.17 -2.00 -7.58
CA TRP A 48 -7.24 -0.54 -7.59
C TRP A 48 -8.38 -0.03 -6.71
N SER A 49 -9.58 -0.59 -6.86
CA SER A 49 -10.75 -0.22 -6.06
C SER A 49 -10.53 -0.49 -4.57
N GLN A 50 -10.01 -1.67 -4.22
CA GLN A 50 -9.71 -2.01 -2.84
C GLN A 50 -8.70 -1.06 -2.20
N LEU A 51 -7.64 -0.70 -2.93
CA LEU A 51 -6.67 0.24 -2.39
C LEU A 51 -7.24 1.67 -2.28
N LEU A 52 -8.08 2.11 -3.22
CA LEU A 52 -8.80 3.39 -3.07
C LEU A 52 -9.69 3.40 -1.82
N GLU A 53 -10.39 2.31 -1.55
CA GLU A 53 -11.20 2.15 -0.34
C GLU A 53 -10.33 2.13 0.91
N PHE A 54 -9.21 1.41 0.87
CA PHE A 54 -8.24 1.37 1.95
C PHE A 54 -7.71 2.76 2.30
N VAL A 55 -7.26 3.56 1.33
CA VAL A 55 -6.75 4.91 1.60
C VAL A 55 -7.87 5.86 2.07
N ARG A 56 -9.13 5.56 1.73
CA ARG A 56 -10.28 6.35 2.18
C ARG A 56 -10.74 5.98 3.59
N TYR A 57 -10.62 4.71 3.96
CA TYR A 57 -11.20 4.15 5.18
C TYR A 57 -10.17 3.98 6.28
N VAL A 58 -8.93 3.66 5.91
CA VAL A 58 -7.80 3.45 6.81
C VAL A 58 -7.01 4.74 6.90
N ASP A 59 -6.73 5.13 8.14
CA ASP A 59 -5.96 6.33 8.44
C ASP A 59 -4.53 6.22 7.88
N PRO A 60 -3.85 7.32 7.50
CA PRO A 60 -2.43 7.31 7.14
C PRO A 60 -1.52 6.70 8.21
N ALA A 61 -1.92 6.69 9.49
CA ALA A 61 -1.19 5.97 10.54
C ALA A 61 -1.43 4.45 10.55
N LEU A 62 -2.30 3.95 9.66
CA LEU A 62 -2.78 2.57 9.58
C LEU A 62 -3.32 2.02 10.91
N SER A 63 -3.72 2.91 11.82
CA SER A 63 -4.18 2.54 13.17
C SER A 63 -5.54 1.86 13.18
N ASN A 64 -6.33 2.05 12.12
CA ASN A 64 -7.63 1.40 11.91
C ASN A 64 -7.54 0.29 10.84
N TYR A 65 -6.32 -0.19 10.54
CA TYR A 65 -6.15 -1.31 9.63
C TYR A 65 -6.60 -2.60 10.31
N ASP A 66 -7.36 -3.40 9.59
CA ASP A 66 -7.87 -4.67 10.05
C ASP A 66 -7.55 -5.71 8.98
N ALA A 67 -6.61 -6.60 9.30
CA ALA A 67 -6.12 -7.65 8.39
C ALA A 67 -7.12 -8.81 8.24
N GLU A 68 -8.16 -8.87 9.08
CA GLU A 68 -9.24 -9.86 8.97
C GLU A 68 -10.31 -9.42 7.96
N ARG A 69 -10.27 -8.17 7.50
CA ARG A 69 -11.11 -7.69 6.40
C ARG A 69 -10.73 -8.35 5.07
N ALA A 70 -11.68 -8.34 4.14
CA ALA A 70 -11.53 -8.91 2.79
C ALA A 70 -10.59 -8.09 1.88
N TRP A 71 -9.46 -7.59 2.42
CA TRP A 71 -8.43 -6.94 1.64
C TRP A 71 -7.65 -7.98 0.83
N THR A 72 -7.19 -7.60 -0.37
CA THR A 72 -6.30 -8.46 -1.14
C THR A 72 -4.95 -8.53 -0.45
N TYR A 73 -4.26 -9.67 -0.61
CA TYR A 73 -2.87 -9.85 -0.16
C TYR A 73 -1.91 -8.71 -0.56
N LEU A 74 -2.22 -7.93 -1.61
CA LEU A 74 -1.43 -6.75 -1.99
C LEU A 74 -1.49 -5.63 -0.94
N ILE A 75 -2.63 -5.46 -0.28
CA ILE A 75 -2.83 -4.49 0.79
C ILE A 75 -2.04 -4.92 2.03
N ASP A 76 -2.11 -6.20 2.39
CA ASP A 76 -1.30 -6.76 3.48
C ASP A 76 0.20 -6.59 3.21
N GLU A 77 0.67 -6.89 2.01
CA GLU A 77 2.07 -6.67 1.63
C GLU A 77 2.46 -5.18 1.68
N LEU A 78 1.55 -4.28 1.31
CA LEU A 78 1.78 -2.84 1.46
C LEU A 78 1.90 -2.46 2.93
N PHE A 79 0.99 -2.95 3.77
CA PHE A 79 1.00 -2.67 5.20
C PHE A 79 2.29 -3.18 5.85
N GLU A 80 2.71 -4.41 5.51
CA GLU A 80 3.99 -4.97 5.94
C GLU A 80 5.16 -4.12 5.45
N TYR A 81 5.15 -3.67 4.20
CA TYR A 81 6.17 -2.78 3.64
C TYR A 81 6.24 -1.46 4.42
N LEU A 82 5.11 -0.81 4.68
CA LEU A 82 5.08 0.47 5.41
C LEU A 82 5.54 0.31 6.87
N THR A 83 5.15 -0.78 7.52
CA THR A 83 5.58 -1.12 8.88
C THR A 83 7.08 -1.40 8.92
N LYS A 84 7.59 -2.18 7.96
CA LYS A 84 9.01 -2.53 7.86
C LYS A 84 9.91 -1.32 7.59
N ASN A 85 9.41 -0.32 6.86
CA ASN A 85 10.10 0.95 6.65
C ASN A 85 9.92 1.93 7.83
N GLY A 86 9.18 1.56 8.88
CA GLY A 86 8.95 2.39 10.08
C GLY A 86 8.02 3.59 9.85
N ILE A 87 7.27 3.58 8.75
CA ILE A 87 6.43 4.71 8.30
C ILE A 87 5.11 4.73 9.06
N VAL A 88 4.60 3.53 9.35
CA VAL A 88 3.49 3.35 10.29
C VAL A 88 3.98 2.62 11.52
N GLN A 89 3.57 3.13 12.66
CA GLN A 89 3.83 2.54 13.96
C GLN A 89 2.49 1.94 14.40
N ILE A 90 2.19 0.73 13.93
CA ILE A 90 1.18 -0.06 14.61
C ILE A 90 1.70 -0.30 16.02
N GLY A 91 1.04 0.34 17.00
CA GLY A 91 1.35 0.14 18.41
C GLY A 91 1.38 -1.35 18.68
N GLN A 92 2.55 -1.84 19.11
CA GLN A 92 2.72 -3.22 19.52
C GLN A 92 1.69 -3.56 20.60
N MET A 93 0.72 -4.41 20.27
CA MET A 93 -0.04 -5.22 21.22
C MET A 93 -0.66 -6.33 20.35
N THR A 94 -0.18 -7.57 20.32
CA THR A 94 0.13 -8.47 21.43
C THR A 94 1.17 -9.53 21.02
N ASP A 95 2.40 -9.45 21.54
CA ASP A 95 3.11 -10.68 21.93
C ASP A 95 2.65 -10.99 23.36
N LEU A 96 1.48 -11.60 23.50
CA LEU A 96 1.17 -12.33 24.71
C LEU A 96 1.50 -13.79 24.43
N SER A 97 2.70 -14.15 24.87
CA SER A 97 2.97 -15.43 25.52
C SER A 97 2.76 -16.68 24.67
N GLN A 98 3.85 -17.15 24.06
CA GLN A 98 4.04 -18.60 23.98
C GLN A 98 5.51 -18.99 24.11
N LYS A 99 5.99 -18.97 25.37
CA LYS A 99 6.88 -20.00 25.91
C LYS A 99 6.90 -19.90 27.44
N CYS A 100 5.90 -20.53 28.07
CA CYS A 100 6.15 -21.30 29.27
C CYS A 100 6.73 -22.66 28.86
#